data_AF-A0A853LHE8-F1
#
_entry.id   AF-A0A853LHE8-F1
#
_cell.length_a   1.000
_cell.length_b   1.000
_cell.length_c   1.000
_cell.angle_alpha   90.00
_cell.angle_beta   90.00
_cell.angle_gamma   90.00
#
_symmetry.space_group_name_H-M   'P 1'
#
loop_
_entity.id
_entity.type
_entity.pdbx_description
1 polymer ?
#
loop_
_entity_poly.entity_id
_entity_poly.type
_entity_poly.pdbx_seq_one_letter_code
_entity_poly.pdbx_strand_id
1 'polypeptide(L)'
;MKLNTENRDPVDHSRTFRRHAGETFKYGPHAPGVYGLIVAAAALVMGLAAFATRHVAAGSTAVAAAAVVAAASAAWLARNHRKVRQAELRWHAEHSDEPAPPPAS
;
A
#
# COMPACT_ATOMS: atom_id res chain seq x y z
N MET A 1 28.75 -8.52 18.41
CA MET A 1 27.28 -8.57 18.29
C MET A 1 26.91 -7.85 17.00
N LYS A 2 26.83 -8.57 15.87
CA LYS A 2 26.53 -7.97 14.55
C LYS A 2 25.03 -7.74 14.48
N LEU A 3 24.62 -6.47 14.43
CA LEU A 3 23.21 -6.10 14.26
C LEU A 3 22.77 -6.47 12.85
N ASN A 4 21.92 -7.47 12.80
CA ASN A 4 21.23 -8.07 11.68
C ASN A 4 20.33 -7.01 11.01
N THR A 5 20.91 -6.27 10.06
CA THR A 5 20.25 -5.23 9.24
C THR A 5 19.54 -5.79 8.01
N GLU A 6 19.61 -7.11 7.77
CA GLU A 6 18.99 -7.80 6.63
C GLU A 6 17.45 -7.72 6.59
N ASN A 7 16.80 -7.32 7.69
CA ASN A 7 15.33 -7.19 7.79
C ASN A 7 14.83 -5.74 7.56
N ARG A 8 15.68 -4.83 7.06
CA ARG A 8 15.29 -3.43 6.78
C ARG A 8 15.28 -3.06 5.31
N ASP A 9 15.78 -3.93 4.44
CA ASP A 9 15.81 -3.67 3.01
C ASP A 9 14.49 -4.12 2.36
N PRO A 10 13.70 -3.21 1.77
CA PRO A 10 12.49 -3.53 1.05
C PRO A 10 12.72 -4.31 -0.27
N VAL A 11 13.97 -4.44 -0.72
CA VAL A 11 14.25 -5.06 -2.01
C VAL A 11 15.26 -6.20 -1.84
N ASP A 12 14.89 -7.40 -2.27
CA ASP A 12 15.79 -8.56 -2.25
C ASP A 12 16.81 -8.44 -3.40
N HIS A 13 18.03 -8.04 -3.06
CA HIS A 13 19.12 -7.87 -4.02
C HIS A 13 19.78 -9.18 -4.44
N SER A 14 19.42 -10.32 -3.83
CA SER A 14 20.05 -11.62 -4.09
C SER A 14 19.42 -12.39 -5.27
N ARG A 15 18.19 -12.03 -5.71
CA ARG A 15 17.47 -12.71 -6.81
C ARG A 15 17.15 -11.77 -7.97
N THR A 16 17.81 -11.99 -9.11
CA THR A 16 17.76 -11.10 -10.29
C THR A 16 16.53 -11.29 -11.20
N PHE A 17 15.72 -12.34 -11.04
CA PHE A 17 14.63 -12.63 -11.98
C PHE A 17 13.28 -11.96 -11.66
N ARG A 18 13.00 -11.58 -10.40
CA ARG A 18 11.81 -10.76 -10.02
C ARG A 18 12.00 -10.06 -8.65
N ARG A 19 12.71 -8.93 -8.64
CA ARG A 19 13.02 -8.15 -7.42
C ARG A 19 11.80 -7.70 -6.61
N HIS A 20 10.64 -7.54 -7.25
CA HIS A 20 9.40 -7.05 -6.64
C HIS A 20 8.27 -8.10 -6.56
N ALA A 21 8.52 -9.37 -6.91
CA ALA A 21 7.47 -10.39 -6.84
C ALA A 21 7.19 -10.81 -5.39
N GLY A 22 5.96 -10.57 -4.93
CA GLY A 22 5.52 -10.92 -3.57
C GLY A 22 5.79 -9.83 -2.53
N GLU A 23 6.23 -8.64 -2.95
CA GLU A 23 6.52 -7.52 -2.05
C GLU A 23 5.29 -7.14 -1.21
N THR A 24 4.11 -7.07 -1.82
CA THR A 24 2.83 -6.80 -1.14
C THR A 24 2.45 -7.84 -0.08
N PHE A 25 2.87 -9.10 -0.24
CA PHE A 25 2.53 -10.20 0.68
C PHE A 25 3.61 -10.44 1.76
N LYS A 26 4.87 -10.10 1.49
CA LYS A 26 6.01 -10.37 2.38
C LYS A 26 6.43 -9.13 3.19
N TYR A 27 6.22 -7.92 2.66
CA TYR A 27 6.45 -6.67 3.41
C TYR A 27 5.20 -6.28 4.19
N GLY A 28 5.23 -6.57 5.49
CA GLY A 28 4.18 -6.24 6.46
C GLY A 28 3.65 -4.79 6.46
N PRO A 29 4.39 -3.74 6.04
CA PRO A 29 3.86 -2.38 6.00
C PRO A 29 2.75 -2.11 4.95
N HIS A 30 2.60 -2.95 3.91
CA HIS A 30 1.57 -2.78 2.87
C HIS A 30 0.20 -3.32 3.27
N ALA A 31 0.17 -4.28 4.20
CA ALA A 31 -1.03 -4.98 4.64
C ALA A 31 -2.18 -4.05 5.10
N PRO A 32 -1.99 -3.05 5.98
CA PRO A 32 -3.12 -2.28 6.51
C PRO A 32 -3.82 -1.40 5.46
N GLY A 33 -3.10 -0.90 4.45
CA GLY A 33 -3.71 -0.11 3.36
C GLY A 33 -4.62 -0.96 2.47
N VAL A 34 -4.22 -2.20 2.18
CA VAL A 34 -5.01 -3.12 1.35
C VAL A 34 -6.26 -3.58 2.09
N TYR A 35 -6.14 -3.98 3.36
CA TYR A 35 -7.30 -4.36 4.17
C TYR A 35 -8.29 -3.21 4.35
N GLY A 36 -7.78 -1.99 4.57
CA GLY A 36 -8.64 -0.80 4.65
C GLY A 36 -9.43 -0.54 3.36
N LEU A 37 -8.83 -0.77 2.19
CA LEU A 37 -9.51 -0.62 0.90
C LEU A 37 -10.62 -1.67 0.71
N ILE A 38 -10.40 -2.92 1.14
CA ILE A 38 -11.42 -3.98 1.12
C ILE A 38 -12.62 -3.60 2.00
N VAL A 39 -12.35 -3.11 3.22
CA VAL A 39 -13.40 -2.65 4.14
C VAL A 39 -14.18 -1.47 3.55
N ALA A 40 -13.48 -0.51 2.94
CA ALA A 40 -14.14 0.63 2.28
C ALA A 40 -15.06 0.18 1.13
N ALA A 41 -14.62 -0.78 0.31
CA ALA A 41 -15.42 -1.33 -0.77
C ALA A 41 -16.69 -2.02 -0.26
N ALA A 42 -16.58 -2.84 0.80
CA ALA A 42 -17.74 -3.48 1.42
C ALA A 42 -18.73 -2.46 2.00
N ALA A 43 -18.23 -1.42 2.68
CA ALA A 43 -19.05 -0.35 3.23
C ALA A 43 -19.80 0.44 2.13
N LEU A 44 -19.16 0.69 0.99
CA LEU A 44 -19.79 1.34 -0.16
C LEU A 44 -20.94 0.49 -0.73
N VAL A 45 -20.74 -0.82 -0.89
CA VAL A 45 -21.78 -1.74 -1.37
C VAL A 45 -22.98 -1.76 -0.42
N MET A 46 -22.73 -1.81 0.88
CA MET A 46 -23.80 -1.74 1.89
C MET A 46 -24.55 -0.40 1.84
N GLY A 47 -23.84 0.72 1.66
CA GLY A 47 -24.45 2.04 1.51
C GLY A 47 -25.36 2.15 0.29
N LEU A 48 -24.92 1.61 -0.86
CA LEU A 48 -25.72 1.55 -2.08
C LEU A 48 -26.99 0.69 -1.91
N ALA A 49 -26.87 -0.45 -1.23
CA ALA A 49 -28.03 -1.29 -0.91
C ALA A 49 -29.03 -0.59 0.02
N ALA A 50 -28.54 0.19 1.00
CA ALA A 50 -29.39 1.00 1.87
C ALA A 50 -30.14 2.10 1.08
N PHE A 51 -29.50 2.73 0.09
CA PHE A 51 -30.18 3.65 -0.82
C PHE A 51 -31.26 2.95 -1.65
N ALA A 52 -30.96 1.77 -2.20
CA ALA A 52 -31.92 0.97 -2.98
C ALA A 52 -33.17 0.58 -2.16
N THR A 53 -33.02 0.43 -0.85
CA THR A 53 -34.10 0.10 0.10
C THR A 53 -34.75 1.32 0.75
N ARG A 54 -34.48 2.54 0.23
CA ARG A 54 -34.98 3.83 0.71
C ARG A 54 -34.54 4.23 2.13
N HIS A 55 -33.48 3.63 2.65
CA HIS A 55 -32.82 4.05 3.90
C HIS A 55 -31.74 5.11 3.63
N VAL A 56 -32.17 6.31 3.23
CA VAL A 56 -31.29 7.42 2.79
C VAL A 56 -30.29 7.88 3.85
N ALA A 57 -30.71 7.97 5.12
CA ALA A 57 -29.82 8.37 6.22
C ALA A 57 -28.70 7.34 6.43
N ALA A 58 -29.07 6.06 6.52
CA ALA A 58 -28.10 4.97 6.69
C ALA A 58 -27.16 4.85 5.48
N GLY A 59 -27.70 4.96 4.25
CA GLY A 59 -26.91 4.96 3.02
C GLY A 59 -25.91 6.11 2.97
N SER A 60 -26.33 7.32 3.30
CA SER A 60 -25.46 8.50 3.35
C SER A 60 -24.31 8.34 4.34
N THR A 61 -24.60 7.86 5.56
CA THR A 61 -23.57 7.63 6.58
C THR A 61 -22.58 6.55 6.17
N ALA A 62 -23.07 5.44 5.60
CA ALA A 62 -22.22 4.34 5.13
C ALA A 62 -21.29 4.77 3.98
N VAL A 63 -21.80 5.54 3.01
CA VAL A 63 -21.00 6.07 1.90
C VAL A 63 -19.96 7.08 2.40
N ALA A 64 -20.33 7.97 3.32
CA ALA A 64 -19.39 8.92 3.91
C ALA A 64 -18.25 8.20 4.67
N ALA A 65 -18.58 7.20 5.48
CA ALA A 65 -17.59 6.38 6.17
C ALA A 65 -16.69 5.63 5.18
N ALA A 66 -17.26 5.02 4.13
CA ALA A 66 -16.50 4.35 3.08
C ALA A 66 -15.50 5.30 2.40
N ALA A 67 -15.92 6.52 2.08
CA ALA A 67 -15.05 7.53 1.46
C ALA A 67 -13.86 7.90 2.35
N VAL A 68 -14.09 8.11 3.65
CA VAL A 68 -13.01 8.42 4.61
C VAL A 68 -12.02 7.26 4.73
N VAL A 69 -12.51 6.03 4.87
CA VAL A 69 -11.66 4.84 4.97
C VAL A 69 -10.87 4.60 3.68
N ALA A 70 -11.50 4.78 2.51
CA ALA A 70 -10.84 4.68 1.21
C ALA A 70 -9.71 5.72 1.07
N ALA A 71 -9.98 6.98 1.42
CA ALA A 71 -8.99 8.05 1.36
C ALA A 71 -7.80 7.79 2.31
N ALA A 72 -8.07 7.37 3.54
CA ALA A 72 -7.02 7.02 4.51
C ALA A 72 -6.16 5.84 4.01
N SER A 73 -6.80 4.81 3.44
CA SER A 73 -6.13 3.63 2.89
C SER A 73 -5.27 3.98 1.69
N ALA A 74 -5.78 4.79 0.76
CA ALA A 74 -5.03 5.28 -0.39
C ALA A 74 -3.83 6.14 0.03
N ALA A 75 -4.02 7.04 1.00
CA ALA A 75 -2.94 7.86 1.54
C ALA A 75 -1.85 7.00 2.21
N TRP A 76 -2.24 5.96 2.95
CA TRP A 76 -1.29 5.00 3.52
C TRP A 76 -0.48 4.29 2.44
N LEU A 77 -1.16 3.75 1.41
CA LEU A 77 -0.50 3.03 0.34
C LEU A 77 0.49 3.94 -0.41
N ALA A 78 0.08 5.16 -0.77
CA ALA A 78 0.93 6.15 -1.42
C ALA A 78 2.17 6.52 -0.59
N ARG A 79 2.02 6.67 0.74
CA ARG A 79 3.16 6.92 1.63
C ARG A 79 4.15 5.74 1.64
N ASN A 80 3.66 4.50 1.64
CA ASN A 80 4.54 3.33 1.62
C ASN A 80 5.28 3.20 0.29
N HIS A 81 4.61 3.41 -0.85
CA HIS A 81 5.29 3.47 -2.15
C HIS A 81 6.40 4.52 -2.17
N ARG A 82 6.15 5.71 -1.63
CA ARG A 82 7.18 6.76 -1.53
C ARG A 82 8.35 6.35 -0.65
N LYS A 83 8.09 5.66 0.46
CA LYS A 83 9.15 5.15 1.36
C LYS A 83 10.04 4.11 0.68
N VAL A 84 9.43 3.13 0.00
CA VAL A 84 10.16 2.11 -0.76
C VAL A 84 11.01 2.77 -1.85
N ARG A 85 10.42 3.69 -2.63
CA ARG A 85 11.16 4.42 -3.66
C ARG A 85 12.33 5.23 -3.10
N GLN A 86 12.15 5.87 -1.95
CA GLN A 86 13.24 6.60 -1.29
C GLN A 86 14.35 5.67 -0.80
N ALA A 87 14.01 4.48 -0.30
CA ALA A 87 15.01 3.48 0.11
C ALA A 87 15.81 2.96 -1.09
N GLU A 88 15.13 2.64 -2.20
CA GLU A 88 15.76 2.22 -3.46
C GLU A 88 16.71 3.30 -4.02
N LEU A 89 16.26 4.56 -4.07
CA LEU A 89 17.09 5.68 -4.53
C LEU A 89 18.32 5.90 -3.65
N ARG A 90 18.20 5.75 -2.33
CA ARG A 90 19.33 5.86 -1.40
C ARG A 90 20.31 4.71 -1.59
N TRP A 91 19.82 3.48 -1.69
CA TRP A 91 20.68 2.32 -1.92
C TRP A 91 21.46 2.47 -3.23
N HIS A 92 20.81 2.86 -4.33
CA HIS A 92 21.48 3.12 -5.61
C HIS A 92 22.54 4.22 -5.51
N ALA A 93 22.24 5.33 -4.83
CA ALA A 93 23.21 6.42 -4.65
C ALA A 93 24.44 6.01 -3.84
N GLU A 94 24.31 5.03 -2.94
CA GLU A 94 25.39 4.57 -2.06
C GLU A 94 26.17 3.35 -2.63
N HIS A 95 25.55 2.54 -3.50
CA HIS A 95 26.08 1.21 -3.86
C HIS A 95 26.14 0.93 -5.37
N SER A 96 25.72 1.85 -6.24
CA SER A 96 25.66 1.60 -7.69
C SER A 96 26.10 2.82 -8.51
N ASP A 97 26.98 2.58 -9.47
CA ASP A 97 27.37 3.59 -10.48
C ASP A 97 26.30 3.73 -11.60
N GLU A 98 25.27 2.88 -11.58
CA GLU A 98 24.18 2.90 -12.56
C GLU A 98 22.98 3.71 -12.05
N PRO A 99 22.30 4.48 -12.93
CA PRO A 99 21.09 5.20 -12.55
C PRO A 99 20.00 4.26 -12.03
N ALA A 100 19.31 4.66 -10.97
CA ALA A 100 18.20 3.89 -10.41
C ALA A 100 17.10 3.62 -11.47
N PRO A 101 16.52 2.41 -11.52
CA PRO A 101 15.53 2.06 -12.52
C PRO A 101 14.26 2.94 -12.42
N PRO A 102 13.55 3.15 -13.55
CA PRO A 102 12.32 3.92 -13.56
C PRO A 102 11.27 3.28 -12.63
N PRO A 103 10.36 4.06 -12.05
CA PRO A 103 9.33 3.53 -11.16
C PRO A 103 8.54 2.44 -11.88
N ALA A 104 8.40 1.26 -11.25
CA ALA A 104 7.53 0.21 -11.76
C ALA A 104 6.07 0.72 -11.75
N SER A 105 5.46 0.71 -12.93
CA SER A 105 4.07 1.12 -13.18
C SER A 105 3.06 0.13 -12.61
#